data_AF-A0A285EMX2-F1
#
_entry.id   AF-A0A285EMX2-F1
#
_cell.length_a   1.000
_cell.length_b   1.000
_cell.length_c   1.000
_cell.angle_alpha   90.00
_cell.angle_beta   90.00
_cell.angle_gamma   90.00
#
_symmetry.space_group_name_H-M   'P 1'
#
loop_
_entity.id
_entity.type
_entity.pdbx_description
1 polymer ?
#
loop_
_entity_poly.entity_id
_entity_poly.type
_entity_poly.pdbx_seq_one_letter_code
_entity_poly.pdbx_strand_id
1 'polypeptide(L)'
;MKINSPLDAYKYLPGTNCGRCGEDTCMAFASHLIDRSKSGEDCLPMVEEDKYAKKLEELEKLLAPEIREVTIGTGEKSVTIGGDDVLFRHKLTFFNKTAYAYDVTDTMDDKELEERINTIQTFKKFYVGEFLNLDMVAVRCVSGKPETFADTVKKVIGLTELPLVLCSFDPAVLKAALEVAADKKPLMYAANQENWKEVAGLAKEYEVPVTLFAPNDLDLLKSMAKTFAEMGLENLVLDPGTFPTGKEMKTTFENFLKIRRAGIDGDGEVAYPIMAVPLTAWMAYDDDVSASYWETVVASVLTVKYGDIMIMHSIEPYALLPEVHLRDTIYTDPRKPVTVDPGVWEVGSPTADSPVIVTTNFALTYYTVESDISSNKIDCYIVVADTEGIGVEAAVAGGQLTADKIKKTLENAKFDLKEKTNYNTVILPGLSARLQGDVEDKVGSRVLIGPADSGRLPGWLEKNWPPQDK
;
A
#
# COMPACT_ATOMS: atom_id res chain seq x y z
N MET A 1 16.19 4.57 -9.49
CA MET A 1 16.07 4.77 -10.94
C MET A 1 16.99 5.91 -11.29
N LYS A 2 17.88 5.65 -12.25
CA LYS A 2 18.94 6.57 -12.67
C LYS A 2 18.42 7.60 -13.66
N ILE A 3 17.22 7.37 -14.23
CA ILE A 3 16.46 8.31 -15.05
C ILE A 3 15.09 8.55 -14.43
N ASN A 4 14.61 9.80 -14.48
CA ASN A 4 13.34 10.21 -13.88
C ASN A 4 12.49 11.10 -14.82
N SER A 5 12.86 11.14 -16.10
CA SER A 5 12.20 11.96 -17.12
C SER A 5 11.80 11.08 -18.31
N PRO A 6 10.57 11.20 -18.82
CA PRO A 6 10.14 10.52 -20.04
C PRO A 6 11.06 10.81 -21.22
N LEU A 7 11.64 12.02 -21.29
CA LEU A 7 12.60 12.38 -22.35
C LEU A 7 13.90 11.59 -22.27
N ASP A 8 14.34 11.21 -21.07
CA ASP A 8 15.56 10.43 -20.89
C ASP A 8 15.31 8.96 -21.24
N ALA A 9 14.18 8.39 -20.82
CA ALA A 9 13.76 7.05 -21.21
C ALA A 9 13.55 6.95 -22.74
N TYR A 10 12.94 7.96 -23.35
CA TYR A 10 12.67 8.00 -24.79
C TYR A 10 13.93 7.86 -25.67
N LYS A 11 15.11 8.33 -25.21
CA LYS A 11 16.38 8.19 -25.95
C LYS A 11 16.76 6.73 -26.24
N TYR A 12 16.31 5.82 -25.39
CA TYR A 12 16.57 4.38 -25.51
C TYR A 12 15.45 3.64 -26.26
N LEU A 13 14.30 4.27 -26.48
CA LEU A 13 13.20 3.65 -27.20
C LEU A 13 13.43 3.63 -28.73
N PRO A 14 12.71 2.77 -29.47
CA PRO A 14 12.82 2.67 -30.94
C PRO A 14 12.41 3.94 -31.69
N GLY A 15 11.53 4.77 -31.11
CA GLY A 15 10.99 5.97 -31.76
C GLY A 15 10.05 5.69 -32.94
N THR A 16 9.51 4.48 -33.05
CA THR A 16 8.68 4.04 -34.17
C THR A 16 7.21 4.45 -34.06
N ASN A 17 6.73 4.76 -32.84
CA ASN A 17 5.32 5.08 -32.55
C ASN A 17 4.34 4.03 -33.13
N CYS A 18 4.70 2.75 -33.03
CA CYS A 18 3.97 1.68 -33.70
C CYS A 18 2.67 1.24 -33.04
N GLY A 19 2.34 1.72 -31.83
CA GLY A 19 1.14 1.31 -31.08
C GLY A 19 1.19 -0.10 -30.48
N ARG A 20 2.26 -0.88 -30.72
CA ARG A 20 2.34 -2.31 -30.35
C ARG A 20 2.46 -2.57 -28.85
N CYS A 21 2.78 -1.55 -28.05
CA CYS A 21 2.78 -1.60 -26.59
C CYS A 21 1.47 -1.08 -25.98
N GLY A 22 0.42 -0.83 -26.80
CA GLY A 22 -0.86 -0.29 -26.38
C GLY A 22 -0.90 1.22 -26.20
N GLU A 23 0.23 1.93 -26.43
CA GLU A 23 0.32 3.39 -26.34
C GLU A 23 0.41 4.04 -27.72
N ASP A 24 -0.26 5.18 -27.89
CA ASP A 24 -0.28 5.93 -29.16
C ASP A 24 1.10 6.41 -29.61
N THR A 25 2.00 6.68 -28.66
CA THR A 25 3.36 7.16 -28.96
C THR A 25 4.39 6.52 -28.03
N CYS A 26 5.63 6.42 -28.52
CA CYS A 26 6.77 6.01 -27.68
C CYS A 26 7.01 7.01 -26.53
N MET A 27 6.60 8.28 -26.66
CA MET A 27 6.70 9.25 -25.57
C MET A 27 5.69 8.94 -24.44
N ALA A 28 4.46 8.57 -24.79
CA ALA A 28 3.47 8.11 -23.80
C ALA A 28 3.98 6.84 -23.09
N PHE A 29 4.51 5.87 -23.84
CA PHE A 29 5.15 4.69 -23.27
C PHE A 29 6.32 5.05 -22.34
N ALA A 30 7.16 6.02 -22.71
CA ALA A 30 8.24 6.50 -21.85
C ALA A 30 7.72 7.09 -20.53
N SER A 31 6.55 7.74 -20.51
CA SER A 31 5.92 8.17 -19.27
C SER A 31 5.51 6.99 -18.38
N HIS A 32 4.97 5.93 -18.98
CA HIS A 32 4.60 4.69 -18.27
C HIS A 32 5.80 3.93 -17.69
N LEU A 33 6.97 4.05 -18.32
CA LEU A 33 8.23 3.51 -17.77
C LEU A 33 8.67 4.26 -16.50
N ILE A 34 8.51 5.58 -16.48
CA ILE A 34 8.93 6.41 -15.33
C ILE A 34 7.97 6.30 -14.14
N ASP A 35 6.69 6.09 -14.38
CA ASP A 35 5.72 5.83 -13.31
C ASP A 35 5.56 4.34 -12.97
N ARG A 36 6.36 3.47 -13.61
CA ARG A 36 6.44 2.01 -13.43
C ARG A 36 5.13 1.26 -13.71
N SER A 37 4.21 1.87 -14.45
CA SER A 37 3.00 1.16 -14.92
C SER A 37 3.26 0.23 -16.11
N LYS A 38 4.43 0.34 -16.77
CA LYS A 38 4.94 -0.57 -17.80
C LYS A 38 6.44 -0.81 -17.63
N SER A 39 6.93 -1.92 -18.18
CA SER A 39 8.35 -2.28 -18.22
C SER A 39 8.92 -2.11 -19.63
N GLY A 40 10.26 -2.15 -19.76
CA GLY A 40 10.92 -2.13 -21.08
C GLY A 40 10.50 -3.29 -21.97
N GLU A 41 10.21 -4.45 -21.37
CA GLU A 41 9.79 -5.68 -22.05
C GLU A 41 8.39 -5.55 -22.71
N ASP A 42 7.55 -4.63 -22.24
CA ASP A 42 6.26 -4.34 -22.86
C ASP A 42 6.39 -3.70 -24.26
N CYS A 43 7.61 -3.25 -24.62
CA CYS A 43 7.90 -2.76 -25.96
C CYS A 43 8.29 -3.91 -26.90
N LEU A 44 7.30 -4.52 -27.56
CA LEU A 44 7.52 -5.63 -28.49
C LEU A 44 8.65 -5.41 -29.51
N PRO A 45 8.80 -4.23 -30.17
CA PRO A 45 9.94 -4.00 -31.06
C PRO A 45 11.31 -4.11 -30.37
N MET A 46 11.42 -3.71 -29.09
CA MET A 46 12.69 -3.80 -28.36
C MET A 46 13.06 -5.25 -28.03
N VAL A 47 12.05 -6.10 -27.78
CA VAL A 47 12.23 -7.52 -27.45
C VAL A 47 12.45 -8.37 -28.71
N GLU A 48 11.72 -8.09 -29.78
CA GLU A 48 11.75 -8.91 -31.01
C GLU A 48 12.90 -8.57 -31.96
N GLU A 49 13.37 -7.31 -31.97
CA GLU A 49 14.39 -6.88 -32.92
C GLU A 49 15.77 -6.77 -32.26
N ASP A 50 16.69 -7.67 -32.61
CA ASP A 50 18.06 -7.75 -32.07
C ASP A 50 18.82 -6.42 -32.05
N LYS A 51 18.53 -5.51 -32.98
CA LYS A 51 19.17 -4.18 -33.06
C LYS A 51 18.88 -3.30 -31.84
N TYR A 52 17.80 -3.57 -31.09
CA TYR A 52 17.42 -2.84 -29.89
C TYR A 52 17.79 -3.56 -28.59
N ALA A 53 18.25 -4.81 -28.63
CA ALA A 53 18.57 -5.60 -27.43
C ALA A 53 19.53 -4.89 -26.47
N LYS A 54 20.59 -4.25 -26.98
CA LYS A 54 21.52 -3.46 -26.14
C LYS A 54 20.86 -2.23 -25.51
N LYS A 55 19.94 -1.58 -26.22
CA LYS A 55 19.21 -0.43 -25.68
C LYS A 55 18.22 -0.86 -24.62
N LEU A 56 17.59 -2.03 -24.77
CA LEU A 56 16.72 -2.61 -23.76
C LEU A 56 17.49 -2.91 -22.48
N GLU A 57 18.64 -3.61 -22.58
CA GLU A 57 19.49 -3.91 -21.44
C GLU A 57 19.98 -2.65 -20.71
N GLU A 58 20.37 -1.60 -21.46
CA GLU A 58 20.77 -0.32 -20.87
C GLU A 58 19.60 0.42 -20.23
N LEU A 59 18.42 0.41 -20.88
CA LEU A 59 17.20 1.00 -20.34
C LEU A 59 16.77 0.32 -19.04
N GLU A 60 16.78 -1.00 -18.98
CA GLU A 60 16.47 -1.77 -17.77
C GLU A 60 17.43 -1.45 -16.63
N LYS A 61 18.73 -1.33 -16.90
CA LYS A 61 19.71 -0.91 -15.87
C LYS A 61 19.42 0.49 -15.34
N LEU A 62 18.97 1.41 -16.19
CA LEU A 62 18.64 2.78 -15.80
C LEU A 62 17.30 2.87 -15.05
N LEU A 63 16.34 2.03 -15.43
CA LEU A 63 15.02 1.90 -14.77
C LEU A 63 15.05 1.00 -13.54
N ALA A 64 16.14 0.28 -13.31
CA ALA A 64 16.30 -0.47 -12.07
C ALA A 64 16.24 0.49 -10.87
N PRO A 65 15.48 0.15 -9.82
CA PRO A 65 15.36 0.98 -8.63
C PRO A 65 16.72 1.18 -7.94
N GLU A 66 16.82 2.18 -7.06
CA GLU A 66 18.04 2.32 -6.24
C GLU A 66 18.14 1.22 -5.20
N ILE A 67 17.01 0.89 -4.55
CA ILE A 67 16.88 -0.28 -3.69
C ILE A 67 16.31 -1.43 -4.51
N ARG A 68 16.99 -2.58 -4.54
CA ARG A 68 16.52 -3.76 -5.28
C ARG A 68 15.13 -4.19 -4.82
N GLU A 69 14.38 -4.79 -5.74
CA GLU A 69 13.10 -5.42 -5.46
C GLU A 69 13.31 -6.89 -5.14
N VAL A 70 12.54 -7.41 -4.19
CA VAL A 70 12.49 -8.84 -3.87
C VAL A 70 11.04 -9.28 -3.88
N THR A 71 10.73 -10.31 -4.66
CA THR A 71 9.40 -10.91 -4.71
C THR A 71 9.34 -12.15 -3.84
N ILE A 72 8.32 -12.23 -3.00
CA ILE A 72 8.07 -13.33 -2.09
C ILE A 72 6.71 -13.93 -2.43
N GLY A 73 6.63 -15.26 -2.52
CA GLY A 73 5.41 -15.94 -2.95
C GLY A 73 5.35 -16.18 -4.45
N THR A 74 4.21 -16.70 -4.89
CA THR A 74 3.90 -16.96 -6.30
C THR A 74 2.45 -16.56 -6.61
N GLY A 75 2.14 -16.41 -7.90
CA GLY A 75 0.78 -16.09 -8.35
C GLY A 75 0.31 -14.67 -7.96
N GLU A 76 -1.00 -14.46 -7.96
CA GLU A 76 -1.62 -13.13 -7.73
C GLU A 76 -1.42 -12.59 -6.30
N LYS A 77 -1.06 -13.46 -5.35
CA LYS A 77 -0.83 -13.09 -3.95
C LYS A 77 0.65 -12.84 -3.65
N SER A 78 1.55 -12.96 -4.62
CA SER A 78 2.96 -12.63 -4.40
C SER A 78 3.12 -11.18 -3.97
N VAL A 79 4.07 -10.94 -3.07
CA VAL A 79 4.36 -9.62 -2.52
C VAL A 79 5.75 -9.20 -2.97
N THR A 80 5.85 -8.01 -3.56
CA THR A 80 7.14 -7.39 -3.91
C THR A 80 7.46 -6.30 -2.89
N ILE A 81 8.69 -6.35 -2.36
CA ILE A 81 9.20 -5.40 -1.36
C ILE A 81 10.46 -4.68 -1.88
N GLY A 82 10.78 -3.52 -1.32
CA GLY A 82 11.87 -2.65 -1.78
C GLY A 82 11.49 -1.78 -2.97
N GLY A 83 12.42 -1.56 -3.90
CA GLY A 83 12.14 -0.76 -5.10
C GLY A 83 12.17 0.76 -4.89
N ASP A 84 12.60 1.24 -3.73
CA ASP A 84 12.69 2.67 -3.42
C ASP A 84 13.76 3.41 -4.25
N ASP A 85 13.44 4.64 -4.65
CA ASP A 85 14.34 5.55 -5.37
C ASP A 85 14.67 6.83 -4.61
N VAL A 86 13.83 7.19 -3.64
CA VAL A 86 13.89 8.49 -2.97
C VAL A 86 13.78 8.30 -1.46
N LEU A 87 14.45 9.17 -0.69
CA LEU A 87 14.32 9.20 0.76
C LEU A 87 13.01 9.85 1.22
N PHE A 88 12.42 10.69 0.38
CA PHE A 88 11.26 11.48 0.75
C PHE A 88 10.20 11.39 -0.35
N ARG A 89 9.01 10.88 -0.01
CA ARG A 89 7.91 10.67 -0.96
C ARG A 89 7.58 11.91 -1.81
N HIS A 90 7.67 13.12 -1.28
CA HIS A 90 7.37 14.35 -2.03
C HIS A 90 8.35 14.65 -3.20
N LYS A 91 9.47 13.93 -3.30
CA LYS A 91 10.38 14.02 -4.45
C LYS A 91 9.93 13.17 -5.63
N LEU A 92 9.20 12.09 -5.37
CA LEU A 92 8.64 11.18 -6.37
C LEU A 92 7.38 10.53 -5.79
N THR A 93 7.48 9.25 -5.42
CA THR A 93 6.52 8.46 -4.65
C THR A 93 7.28 7.25 -4.10
N PHE A 94 6.68 6.56 -3.12
CA PHE A 94 7.06 5.20 -2.78
C PHE A 94 6.15 4.24 -3.57
N PHE A 95 6.70 3.14 -4.09
CA PHE A 95 5.99 2.25 -5.00
C PHE A 95 5.45 1.00 -4.30
N ASN A 96 6.34 0.21 -3.69
CA ASN A 96 5.97 -1.05 -3.06
C ASN A 96 5.64 -0.84 -1.58
N LYS A 97 4.35 -0.96 -1.22
CA LYS A 97 3.86 -0.81 0.15
C LYS A 97 4.57 -1.79 1.10
N THR A 98 4.84 -1.36 2.34
CA THR A 98 5.37 -2.25 3.39
C THR A 98 4.53 -3.51 3.52
N ALA A 99 5.17 -4.67 3.43
CA ALA A 99 4.50 -5.95 3.63
C ALA A 99 4.35 -6.28 5.12
N TYR A 100 3.16 -6.64 5.55
CA TYR A 100 2.88 -7.09 6.92
C TYR A 100 2.70 -8.61 6.97
N ALA A 101 3.63 -9.27 7.65
CA ALA A 101 3.64 -10.71 7.90
C ALA A 101 3.23 -11.00 9.35
N TYR A 102 2.07 -11.61 9.55
CA TYR A 102 1.57 -11.92 10.89
C TYR A 102 2.00 -13.30 11.34
N ASP A 103 2.51 -13.40 12.57
CA ASP A 103 3.15 -14.61 13.04
C ASP A 103 2.15 -15.71 13.42
N VAL A 104 2.55 -16.95 13.22
CA VAL A 104 1.97 -18.16 13.81
C VAL A 104 3.12 -19.04 14.30
N THR A 105 2.88 -19.94 15.24
CA THR A 105 3.95 -20.80 15.79
C THR A 105 3.65 -22.27 15.56
N ASP A 106 4.70 -23.08 15.44
CA ASP A 106 4.60 -24.55 15.37
C ASP A 106 4.25 -25.23 16.71
N THR A 107 3.94 -24.43 17.73
CA THR A 107 3.46 -24.88 19.03
C THR A 107 2.01 -24.48 19.32
N MET A 108 1.37 -23.68 18.46
CA MET A 108 -0.06 -23.40 18.55
C MET A 108 -0.87 -24.68 18.36
N ASP A 109 -2.03 -24.75 19.01
CA ASP A 109 -2.95 -25.84 18.72
C ASP A 109 -3.56 -25.66 17.31
N ASP A 110 -3.95 -26.77 16.68
CA ASP A 110 -4.42 -26.76 15.29
C ASP A 110 -5.62 -25.85 15.07
N LYS A 111 -6.49 -25.70 16.08
CA LYS A 111 -7.69 -24.88 15.99
C LYS A 111 -7.33 -23.40 16.11
N GLU A 112 -6.49 -23.03 17.07
CA GLU A 112 -5.96 -21.67 17.21
C GLU A 112 -5.20 -21.23 15.95
N LEU A 113 -4.37 -22.11 15.40
CA LEU A 113 -3.63 -21.88 14.15
C LEU A 113 -4.60 -21.56 12.99
N GLU A 114 -5.64 -22.39 12.82
CA GLU A 114 -6.64 -22.20 11.77
C GLU A 114 -7.44 -20.91 11.96
N GLU A 115 -7.91 -20.62 13.17
CA GLU A 115 -8.66 -19.40 13.48
C GLU A 115 -7.82 -18.13 13.23
N ARG A 116 -6.55 -18.17 13.60
CA ARG A 116 -5.62 -17.07 13.40
C ARG A 116 -5.32 -16.83 11.92
N ILE A 117 -5.02 -17.88 11.15
CA ILE A 117 -4.80 -17.77 9.70
C ILE A 117 -6.06 -17.25 8.99
N ASN A 118 -7.23 -17.76 9.37
CA ASN A 118 -8.51 -17.30 8.83
C ASN A 118 -8.74 -15.81 9.11
N THR A 119 -8.43 -15.34 10.31
CA THR A 119 -8.51 -13.92 10.65
C THR A 119 -7.58 -13.08 9.77
N ILE A 120 -6.34 -13.54 9.57
CA ILE A 120 -5.35 -12.84 8.74
C ILE A 120 -5.80 -12.76 7.27
N GLN A 121 -6.18 -13.88 6.66
CA GLN A 121 -6.49 -13.95 5.23
C GLN A 121 -7.83 -13.31 4.84
N THR A 122 -8.77 -13.23 5.79
CA THR A 122 -10.09 -12.64 5.53
C THR A 122 -10.21 -11.19 5.98
N PHE A 123 -9.19 -10.65 6.65
CA PHE A 123 -9.16 -9.24 7.05
C PHE A 123 -9.26 -8.35 5.81
N LYS A 124 -10.26 -7.48 5.83
CA LYS A 124 -10.44 -6.43 4.83
C LYS A 124 -11.01 -5.17 5.47
N LYS A 125 -10.42 -4.03 5.14
CA LYS A 125 -10.93 -2.71 5.52
C LYS A 125 -11.17 -1.89 4.26
N PHE A 126 -12.43 -1.56 3.97
CA PHE A 126 -12.73 -0.62 2.89
C PHE A 126 -12.23 0.77 3.28
N TYR A 127 -11.44 1.38 2.39
CA TYR A 127 -10.88 2.71 2.54
C TYR A 127 -10.66 3.32 1.14
N VAL A 128 -11.26 4.48 0.91
CA VAL A 128 -11.08 5.30 -0.32
C VAL A 128 -11.22 4.50 -1.63
N GLY A 129 -12.25 3.65 -1.72
CA GLY A 129 -12.57 2.90 -2.96
C GLY A 129 -11.91 1.54 -3.09
N GLU A 130 -11.01 1.17 -2.17
CA GLU A 130 -10.30 -0.11 -2.20
C GLU A 130 -10.44 -0.86 -0.87
N PHE A 131 -10.13 -2.16 -0.89
CA PHE A 131 -9.99 -2.94 0.33
C PHE A 131 -8.52 -3.05 0.71
N LEU A 132 -8.19 -2.56 1.91
CA LEU A 132 -6.90 -2.78 2.55
C LEU A 132 -6.89 -4.18 3.16
N ASN A 133 -5.86 -4.97 2.86
CA ASN A 133 -5.69 -6.35 3.31
C ASN A 133 -4.36 -6.53 4.06
N LEU A 134 -4.18 -7.68 4.70
CA LEU A 134 -2.89 -8.14 5.24
C LEU A 134 -2.20 -9.01 4.17
N ASP A 135 -0.87 -9.08 4.21
CA ASP A 135 -0.10 -9.53 3.04
C ASP A 135 0.48 -10.92 3.19
N MET A 136 0.93 -11.30 4.39
CA MET A 136 1.77 -12.49 4.58
C MET A 136 1.53 -13.20 5.92
N VAL A 137 2.00 -14.45 6.03
CA VAL A 137 2.04 -15.21 7.28
C VAL A 137 3.48 -15.58 7.62
N ALA A 138 3.94 -15.31 8.84
CA ALA A 138 5.26 -15.67 9.33
C ALA A 138 5.18 -16.92 10.23
N VAL A 139 5.62 -18.08 9.75
CA VAL A 139 5.60 -19.32 10.53
C VAL A 139 6.89 -19.42 11.35
N ARG A 140 6.76 -19.39 12.67
CA ARG A 140 7.88 -19.40 13.62
C ARG A 140 8.11 -20.77 14.23
N CYS A 141 9.35 -21.23 14.16
CA CYS A 141 9.79 -22.43 14.88
C CYS A 141 10.07 -22.07 16.35
N VAL A 142 9.15 -22.42 17.23
CA VAL A 142 9.30 -22.34 18.68
C VAL A 142 9.68 -23.71 19.25
N SER A 143 9.24 -24.80 18.61
CA SER A 143 9.50 -26.16 19.07
C SER A 143 10.97 -26.59 18.96
N GLY A 144 11.73 -25.98 18.03
CA GLY A 144 13.09 -26.39 17.69
C GLY A 144 13.18 -27.74 16.96
N LYS A 145 12.06 -28.27 16.44
CA LYS A 145 12.00 -29.60 15.82
C LYS A 145 11.70 -29.50 14.32
N PRO A 146 12.58 -30.02 13.44
CA PRO A 146 12.38 -29.96 11.99
C PRO A 146 11.06 -30.57 11.51
N GLU A 147 10.68 -31.75 12.03
CA GLU A 147 9.44 -32.42 11.63
C GLU A 147 8.19 -31.64 12.04
N THR A 148 8.15 -31.14 13.29
CA THR A 148 7.01 -30.34 13.79
C THR A 148 6.84 -29.04 13.00
N PHE A 149 7.95 -28.40 12.65
CA PHE A 149 7.93 -27.18 11.86
C PHE A 149 7.45 -27.44 10.43
N ALA A 150 7.96 -28.49 9.77
CA ALA A 150 7.54 -28.87 8.42
C ALA A 150 6.05 -29.25 8.35
N ASP A 151 5.56 -30.01 9.34
CA ASP A 151 4.13 -30.37 9.44
C ASP A 151 3.25 -29.13 9.61
N THR A 152 3.67 -28.18 10.44
CA THR A 152 2.96 -26.90 10.62
C THR A 152 2.95 -26.11 9.32
N VAL A 153 4.10 -25.93 8.66
CA VAL A 153 4.19 -25.22 7.38
C VAL A 153 3.27 -25.84 6.33
N LYS A 154 3.23 -27.17 6.25
CA LYS A 154 2.33 -27.88 5.34
C LYS A 154 0.85 -27.62 5.65
N LYS A 155 0.48 -27.53 6.93
CA LYS A 155 -0.88 -27.12 7.33
C LYS A 155 -1.18 -25.68 6.90
N VAL A 156 -0.26 -24.74 7.15
CA VAL A 156 -0.43 -23.32 6.75
C VAL A 156 -0.63 -23.19 5.24
N ILE A 157 0.17 -23.87 4.42
CA ILE A 157 0.02 -23.88 2.96
C ILE A 157 -1.34 -24.43 2.51
N GLY A 158 -1.92 -25.37 3.27
CA GLY A 158 -3.27 -25.89 3.00
C GLY A 158 -4.41 -24.94 3.40
N LEU A 159 -4.13 -23.91 4.20
CA LEU A 159 -5.13 -22.99 4.76
C LEU A 159 -5.16 -21.62 4.07
N THR A 160 -4.05 -21.20 3.45
CA THR A 160 -3.92 -19.86 2.85
C THR A 160 -3.04 -19.86 1.60
N GLU A 161 -3.34 -18.94 0.68
CA GLU A 161 -2.49 -18.63 -0.49
C GLU A 161 -1.61 -17.39 -0.24
N LEU A 162 -1.63 -16.82 0.97
CA LEU A 162 -0.73 -15.72 1.32
C LEU A 162 0.73 -16.21 1.33
N PRO A 163 1.70 -15.40 0.86
CA PRO A 163 3.11 -15.73 0.95
C PRO A 163 3.58 -15.93 2.39
N LEU A 164 4.60 -16.79 2.54
CA LEU A 164 5.11 -17.20 3.84
C LEU A 164 6.50 -16.62 4.13
N VAL A 165 6.74 -16.34 5.40
CA VAL A 165 8.09 -16.21 5.97
C VAL A 165 8.35 -17.43 6.85
N LEU A 166 9.45 -18.14 6.62
CA LEU A 166 9.87 -19.29 7.42
C LEU A 166 10.91 -18.85 8.44
N CYS A 167 10.55 -18.79 9.72
CA CYS A 167 11.38 -18.20 10.76
C CYS A 167 12.05 -19.25 11.66
N SER A 168 13.36 -19.45 11.46
CA SER A 168 14.26 -20.25 12.31
C SER A 168 15.73 -19.85 12.07
N PHE A 169 16.58 -19.99 13.09
CA PHE A 169 18.04 -19.90 12.93
C PHE A 169 18.70 -21.27 12.73
N ASP A 170 17.96 -22.37 12.84
CA ASP A 170 18.46 -23.73 12.63
C ASP A 170 18.31 -24.14 11.14
N PRO A 171 19.42 -24.37 10.40
CA PRO A 171 19.38 -24.80 9.01
C PRO A 171 18.62 -26.12 8.79
N ALA A 172 18.63 -27.05 9.73
CA ALA A 172 17.91 -28.32 9.59
C ALA A 172 16.40 -28.11 9.63
N VAL A 173 15.93 -27.19 10.48
CA VAL A 173 14.52 -26.78 10.55
C VAL A 173 14.10 -26.07 9.26
N LEU A 174 14.92 -25.12 8.77
CA LEU A 174 14.65 -24.40 7.53
C LEU A 174 14.58 -25.35 6.33
N LYS A 175 15.52 -26.30 6.24
CA LYS A 175 15.52 -27.31 5.18
C LYS A 175 14.23 -28.14 5.17
N ALA A 176 13.81 -28.66 6.33
CA ALA A 176 12.60 -29.48 6.43
C ALA A 176 11.34 -28.71 5.99
N ALA A 177 11.25 -27.41 6.30
CA ALA A 177 10.16 -26.57 5.82
C ALA A 177 10.25 -26.29 4.30
N LEU A 178 11.44 -26.05 3.75
CA LEU A 178 11.62 -25.82 2.32
C LEU A 178 11.26 -27.05 1.49
N GLU A 179 11.53 -28.27 1.97
CA GLU A 179 11.14 -29.51 1.31
C GLU A 179 9.62 -29.61 1.04
N VAL A 180 8.79 -28.91 1.82
CA VAL A 180 7.32 -28.89 1.67
C VAL A 180 6.77 -27.57 1.12
N ALA A 181 7.59 -26.52 0.99
CA ALA A 181 7.14 -25.15 0.72
C ALA A 181 7.88 -24.43 -0.40
N ALA A 182 8.95 -24.99 -0.96
CA ALA A 182 9.80 -24.28 -1.91
C ALA A 182 9.07 -23.82 -3.19
N ASP A 183 8.06 -24.58 -3.64
CA ASP A 183 7.21 -24.22 -4.78
C ASP A 183 6.42 -22.92 -4.54
N LYS A 184 6.15 -22.59 -3.27
CA LYS A 184 5.50 -21.33 -2.86
C LYS A 184 6.47 -20.15 -2.75
N LYS A 185 7.78 -20.33 -2.98
CA LYS A 185 8.83 -19.29 -2.89
C LYS A 185 8.77 -18.44 -1.61
N PRO A 186 8.81 -19.06 -0.41
CA PRO A 186 8.76 -18.33 0.86
C PRO A 186 10.03 -17.51 1.11
N LEU A 187 9.94 -16.50 1.97
CA LEU A 187 11.11 -15.81 2.51
C LEU A 187 11.72 -16.61 3.65
N MET A 188 13.01 -16.93 3.55
CA MET A 188 13.74 -17.63 4.59
C MET A 188 14.34 -16.65 5.60
N TYR A 189 13.91 -16.75 6.87
CA TYR A 189 14.43 -15.97 7.99
C TYR A 189 15.13 -16.92 8.98
N ALA A 190 16.43 -16.84 9.25
CA ALA A 190 17.42 -15.94 8.64
C ALA A 190 18.86 -16.50 8.69
N ALA A 191 19.70 -16.01 7.78
CA ALA A 191 21.14 -16.19 7.83
C ALA A 191 21.77 -15.20 8.82
N ASN A 192 22.61 -15.69 9.73
CA ASN A 192 23.40 -14.91 10.68
C ASN A 192 24.88 -15.31 10.62
N GLN A 193 25.75 -14.70 11.43
CA GLN A 193 27.19 -14.98 11.43
C GLN A 193 27.57 -16.45 11.63
N GLU A 194 26.74 -17.21 12.36
CA GLU A 194 27.03 -18.58 12.76
C GLU A 194 26.57 -19.59 11.71
N ASN A 195 25.43 -19.34 11.05
CA ASN A 195 24.77 -20.30 10.16
C ASN A 195 24.82 -19.95 8.65
N TRP A 196 25.38 -18.79 8.28
CA TRP A 196 25.20 -18.21 6.94
C TRP A 196 25.58 -19.14 5.78
N LYS A 197 26.60 -20.01 5.94
CA LYS A 197 27.04 -20.91 4.86
C LYS A 197 25.98 -21.93 4.49
N GLU A 198 25.38 -22.53 5.51
CA GLU A 198 24.35 -23.56 5.32
C GLU A 198 23.07 -22.92 4.79
N VAL A 199 22.68 -21.78 5.37
CA VAL A 199 21.50 -21.02 4.92
C VAL A 199 21.67 -20.50 3.48
N ALA A 200 22.85 -20.02 3.09
CA ALA A 200 23.14 -19.64 1.70
C ALA A 200 23.06 -20.85 0.75
N GLY A 201 23.52 -22.02 1.21
CA GLY A 201 23.35 -23.28 0.47
C GLY A 201 21.89 -23.60 0.20
N LEU A 202 21.03 -23.51 1.23
CA LEU A 202 19.60 -23.72 1.11
C LEU A 202 18.93 -22.68 0.19
N ALA A 203 19.24 -21.39 0.35
CA ALA A 203 18.69 -20.33 -0.50
C ALA A 203 18.99 -20.57 -1.98
N LYS A 204 20.19 -21.07 -2.28
CA LYS A 204 20.62 -21.40 -3.65
C LYS A 204 19.98 -22.68 -4.16
N GLU A 205 19.89 -23.72 -3.34
CA GLU A 205 19.30 -25.01 -3.69
C GLU A 205 17.80 -24.89 -4.01
N TYR A 206 17.07 -24.12 -3.20
CA TYR A 206 15.62 -23.96 -3.32
C TYR A 206 15.19 -22.70 -4.07
N GLU A 207 16.15 -21.86 -4.49
CA GLU A 207 15.91 -20.61 -5.24
C GLU A 207 14.93 -19.65 -4.54
N VAL A 208 15.05 -19.52 -3.22
CA VAL A 208 14.18 -18.70 -2.37
C VAL A 208 14.88 -17.42 -1.89
N PRO A 209 14.12 -16.32 -1.67
CA PRO A 209 14.66 -15.14 -1.03
C PRO A 209 15.10 -15.42 0.42
N VAL A 210 16.11 -14.69 0.90
CA VAL A 210 16.71 -14.90 2.22
C VAL A 210 16.94 -13.60 2.98
N THR A 211 16.61 -13.60 4.27
CA THR A 211 16.92 -12.51 5.19
C THR A 211 18.30 -12.68 5.80
N LEU A 212 19.09 -11.61 5.82
CA LEU A 212 20.38 -11.51 6.48
C LEU A 212 20.21 -10.76 7.79
N PHE A 213 20.56 -11.40 8.90
CA PHE A 213 20.36 -10.90 10.25
C PHE A 213 21.70 -10.60 10.92
N ALA A 214 21.92 -9.32 11.23
CA ALA A 214 23.08 -8.84 11.97
C ALA A 214 22.64 -7.69 12.91
N PRO A 215 22.14 -8.02 14.11
CA PRO A 215 21.52 -7.06 15.01
C PRO A 215 22.53 -6.00 15.48
N ASN A 216 22.26 -4.74 15.15
CA ASN A 216 23.10 -3.58 15.45
C ASN A 216 24.57 -3.67 14.96
N ASP A 217 24.82 -4.46 13.92
CA ASP A 217 26.13 -4.57 13.27
C ASP A 217 26.00 -4.37 11.76
N LEU A 218 26.00 -3.10 11.33
CA LEU A 218 25.81 -2.74 9.93
C LEU A 218 27.00 -3.14 9.04
N ASP A 219 28.20 -3.20 9.61
CA ASP A 219 29.41 -3.60 8.88
C ASP A 219 29.35 -5.10 8.57
N LEU A 220 28.94 -5.92 9.55
CA LEU A 220 28.69 -7.34 9.34
C LEU A 220 27.54 -7.56 8.35
N LEU A 221 26.43 -6.82 8.50
CA LEU A 221 25.28 -6.92 7.60
C LEU A 221 25.69 -6.68 6.14
N LYS A 222 26.46 -5.62 5.90
CA LYS A 222 27.03 -5.28 4.58
C LYS A 222 27.97 -6.37 4.07
N SER A 223 28.87 -6.87 4.92
CA SER A 223 29.80 -7.95 4.56
C SER A 223 29.06 -9.25 4.16
N MET A 224 27.99 -9.59 4.88
CA MET A 224 27.12 -10.73 4.55
C MET A 224 26.41 -10.50 3.22
N ALA A 225 25.80 -9.33 3.00
CA ALA A 225 25.11 -9.02 1.75
C ALA A 225 26.03 -9.10 0.52
N LYS A 226 27.26 -8.59 0.66
CA LYS A 226 28.30 -8.74 -0.36
C LYS A 226 28.63 -10.22 -0.62
N THR A 227 28.86 -10.99 0.44
CA THR A 227 29.21 -12.41 0.33
C THR A 227 28.11 -13.20 -0.38
N PHE A 228 26.84 -12.96 -0.04
CA PHE A 228 25.71 -13.63 -0.68
C PHE A 228 25.59 -13.25 -2.16
N ALA A 229 25.75 -11.96 -2.49
CA ALA A 229 25.75 -11.49 -3.88
C ALA A 229 26.88 -12.15 -4.70
N GLU A 230 28.10 -12.26 -4.15
CA GLU A 230 29.23 -12.95 -4.80
C GLU A 230 28.97 -14.45 -5.03
N MET A 231 28.08 -15.07 -4.24
CA MET A 231 27.61 -16.45 -4.43
C MET A 231 26.50 -16.60 -5.49
N GLY A 232 26.03 -15.48 -6.04
CA GLY A 232 24.93 -15.39 -7.01
C GLY A 232 23.54 -15.29 -6.37
N LEU A 233 23.45 -14.96 -5.08
CA LEU A 233 22.17 -14.77 -4.38
C LEU A 233 21.85 -13.27 -4.34
N GLU A 234 20.89 -12.83 -5.14
CA GLU A 234 20.52 -11.41 -5.26
C GLU A 234 19.19 -11.06 -4.55
N ASN A 235 18.38 -12.07 -4.21
CA ASN A 235 17.10 -11.90 -3.51
C ASN A 235 17.30 -11.82 -1.99
N LEU A 236 17.93 -10.74 -1.54
CA LEU A 236 18.33 -10.53 -0.15
C LEU A 236 17.43 -9.51 0.54
N VAL A 237 17.13 -9.75 1.82
CA VAL A 237 16.45 -8.80 2.72
C VAL A 237 17.36 -8.54 3.92
N LEU A 238 17.50 -7.29 4.36
CA LEU A 238 18.40 -6.90 5.44
C LEU A 238 17.63 -6.72 6.75
N ASP A 239 18.03 -7.42 7.81
CA ASP A 239 17.51 -7.23 9.17
C ASP A 239 18.64 -6.73 10.09
N PRO A 240 18.71 -5.41 10.38
CA PRO A 240 19.68 -4.84 11.32
C PRO A 240 19.25 -4.99 12.79
N GLY A 241 18.18 -5.74 13.07
CA GLY A 241 17.59 -5.90 14.40
C GLY A 241 16.56 -4.82 14.73
N THR A 242 15.48 -5.24 15.40
CA THR A 242 14.40 -4.35 15.88
C THR A 242 14.33 -4.39 17.40
N PHE A 243 14.79 -3.31 18.03
CA PHE A 243 14.78 -3.12 19.47
C PHE A 243 13.63 -2.18 19.86
N PRO A 244 12.61 -2.63 20.60
CA PRO A 244 11.36 -1.90 20.76
C PRO A 244 11.33 -0.99 21.99
N THR A 245 12.41 -0.87 22.77
CA THR A 245 12.40 -0.15 24.05
C THR A 245 13.55 0.85 24.22
N GLY A 246 13.29 1.85 25.06
CA GLY A 246 14.31 2.74 25.63
C GLY A 246 15.23 3.41 24.60
N LYS A 247 16.53 3.45 24.91
CA LYS A 247 17.55 4.03 24.03
C LYS A 247 17.80 3.18 22.78
N GLU A 248 17.46 1.90 22.81
CA GLU A 248 17.73 0.97 21.71
C GLU A 248 16.71 1.13 20.58
N MET A 249 15.48 1.61 20.86
CA MET A 249 14.54 2.04 19.82
C MET A 249 15.15 3.13 18.92
N LYS A 250 15.92 4.06 19.51
CA LYS A 250 16.65 5.06 18.73
C LYS A 250 17.66 4.40 17.79
N THR A 251 18.34 3.36 18.25
CA THR A 251 19.28 2.57 17.44
C THR A 251 18.57 1.91 16.26
N THR A 252 17.42 1.28 16.47
CA THR A 252 16.57 0.74 15.40
C THR A 252 16.29 1.81 14.34
N PHE A 253 15.76 2.96 14.76
CA PHE A 253 15.45 4.08 13.87
C PHE A 253 16.68 4.57 13.09
N GLU A 254 17.82 4.75 13.76
CA GLU A 254 19.06 5.20 13.11
C GLU A 254 19.61 4.19 12.11
N ASN A 255 19.50 2.88 12.38
CA ASN A 255 20.00 1.83 11.50
C ASN A 255 19.21 1.80 10.18
N PHE A 256 17.87 1.86 10.25
CA PHE A 256 17.03 1.93 9.04
C PHE A 256 17.34 3.17 8.20
N LEU A 257 17.52 4.34 8.85
CA LEU A 257 17.91 5.56 8.15
C LEU A 257 19.27 5.43 7.47
N LYS A 258 20.27 4.85 8.14
CA LYS A 258 21.63 4.69 7.60
C LYS A 258 21.63 3.76 6.39
N ILE A 259 20.99 2.59 6.49
CA ILE A 259 20.92 1.61 5.40
C ILE A 259 20.22 2.22 4.19
N ARG A 260 19.02 2.80 4.37
CA ARG A 260 18.27 3.35 3.22
C ARG A 260 19.01 4.51 2.56
N ARG A 261 19.63 5.40 3.35
CA ARG A 261 20.46 6.50 2.80
C ARG A 261 21.64 5.96 2.01
N ALA A 262 22.41 5.03 2.58
CA ALA A 262 23.56 4.45 1.90
C ALA A 262 23.15 3.78 0.57
N GLY A 263 22.08 2.97 0.59
CA GLY A 263 21.57 2.32 -0.62
C GLY A 263 21.14 3.31 -1.70
N ILE A 264 20.36 4.33 -1.35
CA ILE A 264 19.91 5.38 -2.31
C ILE A 264 21.09 6.24 -2.80
N ASP A 265 22.07 6.51 -1.95
CA ASP A 265 23.25 7.31 -2.29
C ASP A 265 24.32 6.51 -3.08
N GLY A 266 24.00 5.26 -3.47
CA GLY A 266 24.79 4.47 -4.43
C GLY A 266 25.60 3.32 -3.83
N ASP A 267 25.42 2.98 -2.54
CA ASP A 267 26.06 1.82 -1.92
C ASP A 267 25.31 0.53 -2.26
N GLY A 268 25.63 -0.04 -3.42
CA GLY A 268 24.98 -1.24 -3.96
C GLY A 268 25.13 -2.51 -3.10
N GLU A 269 26.06 -2.53 -2.14
CA GLU A 269 26.25 -3.66 -1.21
C GLU A 269 25.15 -3.71 -0.13
N VAL A 270 24.46 -2.60 0.13
CA VAL A 270 23.33 -2.51 1.10
C VAL A 270 22.02 -2.06 0.45
N ALA A 271 21.99 -1.97 -0.88
CA ALA A 271 20.84 -1.57 -1.68
C ALA A 271 19.80 -2.71 -1.82
N TYR A 272 19.26 -3.15 -0.69
CA TYR A 272 18.28 -4.24 -0.58
C TYR A 272 17.11 -3.81 0.33
N PRO A 273 15.94 -4.48 0.25
CA PRO A 273 14.84 -4.27 1.17
C PRO A 273 15.25 -4.49 2.64
N ILE A 274 14.63 -3.77 3.57
CA ILE A 274 14.90 -3.81 5.00
C ILE A 274 13.71 -4.43 5.73
N MET A 275 13.97 -5.46 6.53
CA MET A 275 12.98 -6.08 7.42
C MET A 275 13.03 -5.44 8.80
N ALA A 276 11.84 -5.24 9.38
CA ALA A 276 11.67 -5.01 10.81
C ALA A 276 10.95 -6.19 11.48
N VAL A 277 11.13 -6.33 12.79
CA VAL A 277 10.42 -7.30 13.62
C VAL A 277 9.77 -6.58 14.81
N PRO A 278 8.74 -5.73 14.61
CA PRO A 278 8.04 -5.06 15.72
C PRO A 278 7.46 -6.03 16.76
N LEU A 279 7.21 -7.28 16.34
CA LEU A 279 6.87 -8.39 17.23
C LEU A 279 7.79 -8.51 18.45
N THR A 280 9.04 -8.05 18.40
CA THR A 280 9.94 -8.07 19.57
C THR A 280 9.38 -7.29 20.77
N ALA A 281 8.39 -6.41 20.58
CA ALA A 281 7.67 -5.77 21.68
C ALA A 281 7.00 -6.80 22.63
N TRP A 282 6.50 -7.91 22.09
CA TRP A 282 5.94 -9.03 22.85
C TRP A 282 6.98 -9.82 23.64
N MET A 283 8.26 -9.58 23.40
CA MET A 283 9.35 -10.13 24.20
C MET A 283 9.84 -9.13 25.26
N ALA A 284 9.47 -7.86 25.14
CA ALA A 284 9.98 -6.77 25.97
C ALA A 284 8.97 -6.26 27.01
N TYR A 285 7.68 -6.56 26.81
CA TYR A 285 6.60 -6.16 27.70
C TYR A 285 5.82 -7.39 28.18
N ASP A 286 5.50 -7.44 29.48
CA ASP A 286 4.85 -8.59 30.11
C ASP A 286 3.32 -8.60 29.95
N ASP A 287 2.72 -7.48 29.56
CA ASP A 287 1.27 -7.36 29.36
C ASP A 287 0.90 -7.13 27.90
N ASP A 288 -0.13 -7.85 27.44
CA ASP A 288 -0.58 -7.87 26.05
C ASP A 288 -0.92 -6.47 25.51
N VAL A 289 -1.48 -5.60 26.36
CA VAL A 289 -1.89 -4.24 25.95
C VAL A 289 -0.66 -3.38 25.65
N SER A 290 0.32 -3.37 26.54
CA SER A 290 1.58 -2.65 26.32
C SER A 290 2.37 -3.23 25.16
N ALA A 291 2.45 -4.57 25.07
CA ALA A 291 3.14 -5.25 23.97
C ALA A 291 2.53 -4.86 22.62
N SER A 292 1.21 -4.97 22.48
CA SER A 292 0.47 -4.61 21.28
C SER A 292 0.58 -3.12 20.93
N TYR A 293 0.50 -2.25 21.95
CA TYR A 293 0.69 -0.81 21.78
C TYR A 293 2.09 -0.49 21.24
N TRP A 294 3.14 -1.04 21.84
CA TRP A 294 4.52 -0.76 21.43
C TRP A 294 4.88 -1.41 20.10
N GLU A 295 4.36 -2.59 19.80
CA GLU A 295 4.44 -3.17 18.47
C GLU A 295 3.86 -2.22 17.41
N THR A 296 2.64 -1.71 17.65
CA THR A 296 1.97 -0.74 16.75
C THR A 296 2.80 0.53 16.61
N VAL A 297 3.33 1.09 17.71
CA VAL A 297 4.19 2.28 17.65
C VAL A 297 5.45 2.06 16.82
N VAL A 298 6.13 0.93 17.01
CA VAL A 298 7.36 0.60 16.27
C VAL A 298 7.05 0.36 14.79
N ALA A 299 6.00 -0.38 14.48
CA ALA A 299 5.53 -0.62 13.12
C ALA A 299 5.16 0.68 12.40
N SER A 300 4.41 1.57 13.07
CA SER A 300 4.07 2.87 12.54
C SER A 300 5.31 3.72 12.21
N VAL A 301 6.30 3.77 13.10
CA VAL A 301 7.55 4.50 12.86
C VAL A 301 8.28 3.94 11.65
N LEU A 302 8.41 2.62 11.56
CA LEU A 302 9.20 1.97 10.51
C LEU A 302 8.43 1.93 9.17
N THR A 303 7.10 2.00 9.16
CA THR A 303 6.29 2.18 7.95
C THR A 303 6.58 3.54 7.31
N VAL A 304 6.76 4.57 8.13
CA VAL A 304 7.20 5.90 7.67
C VAL A 304 8.72 5.93 7.38
N LYS A 305 9.48 4.99 7.94
CA LYS A 305 10.95 4.95 7.93
C LYS A 305 11.49 3.63 7.42
N TYR A 306 11.13 3.34 6.17
CA TYR A 306 11.87 2.45 5.28
C TYR A 306 11.84 0.96 5.66
N GLY A 307 10.91 0.54 6.53
CA GLY A 307 10.59 -0.87 6.68
C GLY A 307 9.85 -1.36 5.45
N ASP A 308 10.45 -2.28 4.71
CA ASP A 308 9.88 -2.86 3.49
C ASP A 308 9.02 -4.09 3.80
N ILE A 309 9.35 -4.81 4.87
CA ILE A 309 8.59 -5.95 5.39
C ILE A 309 8.66 -5.94 6.92
N MET A 310 7.57 -6.33 7.58
CA MET A 310 7.51 -6.42 9.04
C MET A 310 6.90 -7.72 9.51
N ILE A 311 7.50 -8.33 10.53
CA ILE A 311 6.91 -9.44 11.26
C ILE A 311 6.16 -8.91 12.49
N MET A 312 4.86 -9.20 12.55
CA MET A 312 3.89 -8.66 13.51
C MET A 312 3.14 -9.79 14.25
N HIS A 313 2.56 -9.50 15.41
CA HIS A 313 1.77 -10.42 16.22
C HIS A 313 0.33 -9.92 16.45
N SER A 314 0.12 -8.64 16.77
CA SER A 314 -1.21 -8.11 17.12
C SER A 314 -2.17 -8.13 15.94
N ILE A 315 -3.32 -8.79 16.10
CA ILE A 315 -4.38 -8.86 15.07
C ILE A 315 -5.68 -8.19 15.53
N GLU A 316 -5.63 -7.50 16.67
CA GLU A 316 -6.78 -6.78 17.19
C GLU A 316 -7.06 -5.55 16.32
N PRO A 317 -8.35 -5.17 16.13
CA PRO A 317 -8.70 -4.04 15.28
C PRO A 317 -7.99 -2.73 15.64
N TYR A 318 -7.72 -2.48 16.92
CA TYR A 318 -7.03 -1.25 17.35
C TYR A 318 -5.54 -1.21 16.96
N ALA A 319 -4.92 -2.36 16.71
CA ALA A 319 -3.55 -2.46 16.22
C ALA A 319 -3.51 -2.50 14.68
N LEU A 320 -4.43 -3.25 14.05
CA LEU A 320 -4.50 -3.38 12.60
C LEU A 320 -4.89 -2.09 11.89
N LEU A 321 -5.91 -1.38 12.39
CA LEU A 321 -6.45 -0.21 11.69
C LEU A 321 -5.41 0.90 11.53
N PRO A 322 -4.66 1.34 12.56
CA PRO A 322 -3.61 2.34 12.37
C PRO A 322 -2.59 1.96 11.29
N GLU A 323 -2.10 0.73 11.31
CA GLU A 323 -1.04 0.27 10.39
C GLU A 323 -1.51 0.24 8.93
N VAL A 324 -2.67 -0.36 8.64
CA VAL A 324 -3.14 -0.44 7.25
C VAL A 324 -3.46 0.94 6.67
N HIS A 325 -4.01 1.87 7.46
CA HIS A 325 -4.29 3.24 7.00
C HIS A 325 -3.02 4.07 6.85
N LEU A 326 -2.07 3.94 7.80
CA LEU A 326 -0.80 4.68 7.75
C LEU A 326 0.01 4.24 6.53
N ARG A 327 0.14 2.94 6.29
CA ARG A 327 0.77 2.38 5.10
C ARG A 327 0.13 2.92 3.83
N ASP A 328 -1.19 2.83 3.72
CA ASP A 328 -1.89 3.29 2.52
C ASP A 328 -1.66 4.79 2.25
N THR A 329 -1.71 5.60 3.31
CA THR A 329 -1.51 7.04 3.24
C THR A 329 -0.07 7.42 2.86
N ILE A 330 0.93 6.74 3.42
CA ILE A 330 2.35 7.01 3.15
C ILE A 330 2.71 6.69 1.70
N TYR A 331 2.14 5.62 1.16
CA TYR A 331 2.43 5.12 -0.19
C TYR A 331 1.50 5.67 -1.28
N THR A 332 0.50 6.49 -0.94
CA THR A 332 -0.28 7.25 -1.91
C THR A 332 0.66 8.16 -2.73
N ASP A 333 0.50 8.24 -4.05
CA ASP A 333 1.33 9.10 -4.89
C ASP A 333 1.05 10.60 -4.59
N PRO A 334 2.03 11.37 -4.07
CA PRO A 334 1.81 12.78 -3.75
C PRO A 334 1.66 13.68 -4.98
N ARG A 335 1.95 13.19 -6.19
CA ARG A 335 1.91 13.96 -7.44
C ARG A 335 0.52 13.97 -8.08
N LYS A 336 -0.34 13.00 -7.73
CA LYS A 336 -1.67 12.83 -8.30
C LYS A 336 -2.71 12.74 -7.17
N PRO A 337 -3.64 13.72 -7.06
CA PRO A 337 -4.76 13.58 -6.16
C PRO A 337 -5.60 12.36 -6.53
N VAL A 338 -5.99 11.57 -5.52
CA VAL A 338 -6.94 10.46 -5.73
C VAL A 338 -8.31 11.07 -5.98
N THR A 339 -8.96 10.67 -7.08
CA THR A 339 -10.23 11.24 -7.53
C THR A 339 -11.32 10.19 -7.70
N VAL A 340 -12.56 10.65 -7.68
CA VAL A 340 -13.76 9.88 -8.04
C VAL A 340 -14.34 10.46 -9.33
N ASP A 341 -14.97 9.65 -10.18
CA ASP A 341 -15.54 10.17 -11.42
C ASP A 341 -16.65 11.21 -11.12
N PRO A 342 -16.59 12.41 -11.73
CA PRO A 342 -17.61 13.42 -11.57
C PRO A 342 -18.97 12.94 -12.09
N GLY A 343 -20.04 13.23 -11.35
CA GLY A 343 -21.37 12.76 -11.71
C GLY A 343 -22.36 12.82 -10.55
N VAL A 344 -23.45 12.07 -10.67
CA VAL A 344 -24.42 11.89 -9.59
C VAL A 344 -24.41 10.43 -9.18
N TRP A 345 -24.05 10.18 -7.93
CA TRP A 345 -23.93 8.85 -7.36
C TRP A 345 -25.11 8.55 -6.46
N GLU A 346 -25.63 7.32 -6.53
CA GLU A 346 -26.70 6.85 -5.66
C GLU A 346 -26.08 6.16 -4.44
N VAL A 347 -26.48 6.58 -3.25
CA VAL A 347 -26.12 5.92 -1.99
C VAL A 347 -27.37 5.26 -1.43
N GLY A 348 -27.29 3.95 -1.19
CA GLY A 348 -28.41 3.14 -0.75
C GLY A 348 -29.43 2.91 -1.87
N SER A 349 -30.70 3.21 -1.62
CA SER A 349 -31.80 3.08 -2.59
C SER A 349 -32.62 4.37 -2.65
N PRO A 350 -32.06 5.47 -3.21
CA PRO A 350 -32.69 6.77 -3.17
C PRO A 350 -34.02 6.81 -3.93
N THR A 351 -34.94 7.61 -3.41
CA THR A 351 -36.28 7.83 -3.98
C THR A 351 -36.43 9.30 -4.39
N ALA A 352 -37.60 9.69 -4.92
CA ALA A 352 -37.89 11.09 -5.23
C ALA A 352 -37.87 12.00 -3.98
N ASP A 353 -38.02 11.45 -2.78
CA ASP A 353 -37.96 12.19 -1.51
C ASP A 353 -36.56 12.29 -0.91
N SER A 354 -35.58 11.61 -1.51
CA SER A 354 -34.21 11.54 -1.00
C SER A 354 -33.46 12.88 -1.17
N PRO A 355 -32.56 13.24 -0.24
CA PRO A 355 -31.74 14.43 -0.35
C PRO A 355 -30.74 14.33 -1.50
N VAL A 356 -30.41 15.49 -2.07
CA VAL A 356 -29.35 15.64 -3.07
C VAL A 356 -28.22 16.45 -2.45
N ILE A 357 -27.06 15.84 -2.25
CA ILE A 357 -25.93 16.42 -1.51
C ILE A 357 -24.80 16.70 -2.49
N VAL A 358 -24.28 17.92 -2.49
CA VAL A 358 -23.14 18.31 -3.34
C VAL A 358 -21.84 18.06 -2.61
N THR A 359 -20.83 17.55 -3.30
CA THR A 359 -19.45 17.41 -2.82
C THR A 359 -18.46 17.58 -3.97
N THR A 360 -17.17 17.41 -3.70
CA THR A 360 -16.11 17.47 -4.71
C THR A 360 -15.61 16.09 -5.10
N ASN A 361 -14.92 15.99 -6.24
CA ASN A 361 -14.35 14.74 -6.73
C ASN A 361 -13.01 14.34 -6.08
N PHE A 362 -12.59 15.01 -5.01
CA PHE A 362 -11.47 14.53 -4.21
C PHE A 362 -11.90 13.27 -3.44
N ALA A 363 -11.25 12.14 -3.69
CA ALA A 363 -11.72 10.84 -3.22
C ALA A 363 -11.91 10.79 -1.70
N LEU A 364 -10.99 11.37 -0.92
CA LEU A 364 -11.13 11.41 0.54
C LEU A 364 -12.36 12.22 0.96
N THR A 365 -12.66 13.33 0.30
CA THR A 365 -13.88 14.12 0.57
C THR A 365 -15.13 13.34 0.21
N TYR A 366 -15.18 12.73 -0.98
CA TYR A 366 -16.32 11.92 -1.43
C TYR A 366 -16.60 10.75 -0.49
N TYR A 367 -15.59 9.90 -0.24
CA TYR A 367 -15.77 8.69 0.57
C TYR A 367 -16.03 9.00 2.05
N THR A 368 -15.59 10.15 2.56
CA THR A 368 -16.00 10.59 3.91
C THR A 368 -17.50 10.89 3.93
N VAL A 369 -18.00 11.66 2.96
CA VAL A 369 -19.44 11.98 2.86
C VAL A 369 -20.28 10.72 2.62
N GLU A 370 -19.89 9.86 1.68
CA GLU A 370 -20.57 8.61 1.36
C GLU A 370 -20.61 7.68 2.57
N SER A 371 -19.48 7.48 3.26
CA SER A 371 -19.39 6.61 4.43
C SER A 371 -20.25 7.10 5.59
N ASP A 372 -20.27 8.42 5.85
CA ASP A 372 -21.11 9.00 6.90
C ASP A 372 -22.60 8.81 6.63
N ILE A 373 -23.01 8.94 5.37
CA ILE A 373 -24.41 8.74 4.93
C ILE A 373 -24.79 7.26 4.98
N SER A 374 -23.97 6.40 4.37
CA SER A 374 -24.18 4.96 4.25
C SER A 374 -24.22 4.27 5.61
N SER A 375 -23.28 4.61 6.52
CA SER A 375 -23.24 4.07 7.88
C SER A 375 -24.47 4.45 8.71
N ASN A 376 -25.13 5.56 8.38
CA ASN A 376 -26.37 6.01 9.00
C ASN A 376 -27.64 5.59 8.24
N LYS A 377 -27.51 4.74 7.21
CA LYS A 377 -28.61 4.20 6.40
C LYS A 377 -29.49 5.30 5.77
N ILE A 378 -28.84 6.34 5.27
CA ILE A 378 -29.52 7.46 4.60
C ILE A 378 -29.45 7.24 3.10
N ASP A 379 -30.60 7.08 2.45
CA ASP A 379 -30.67 6.96 0.99
C ASP A 379 -30.62 8.34 0.34
N CYS A 380 -29.62 8.60 -0.50
CA CYS A 380 -29.42 9.93 -1.11
C CYS A 380 -28.78 9.89 -2.50
N TYR A 381 -28.80 11.04 -3.17
CA TYR A 381 -27.97 11.30 -4.34
C TYR A 381 -26.80 12.19 -3.94
N ILE A 382 -25.58 11.85 -4.35
CA ILE A 382 -24.38 12.67 -4.16
C ILE A 382 -23.93 13.23 -5.51
N VAL A 383 -23.98 14.56 -5.66
CA VAL A 383 -23.45 15.29 -6.81
C VAL A 383 -21.97 15.56 -6.60
N VAL A 384 -21.12 14.89 -7.37
CA VAL A 384 -19.67 14.96 -7.29
C VAL A 384 -19.16 15.90 -8.37
N ALA A 385 -18.86 17.14 -7.99
CA ALA A 385 -18.36 18.15 -8.91
C ALA A 385 -16.87 17.95 -9.23
N ASP A 386 -16.49 18.13 -10.49
CA ASP A 386 -15.08 18.05 -10.91
C ASP A 386 -14.28 19.27 -10.44
N THR A 387 -13.49 19.05 -9.39
CA THR A 387 -12.60 20.04 -8.78
C THR A 387 -11.14 19.69 -8.96
N GLU A 388 -10.80 18.82 -9.93
CA GLU A 388 -9.43 18.36 -10.17
C GLU A 388 -8.83 17.65 -8.93
N GLY A 389 -9.69 17.01 -8.12
CA GLY A 389 -9.27 16.31 -6.91
C GLY A 389 -8.94 17.21 -5.73
N ILE A 390 -9.54 18.41 -5.68
CA ILE A 390 -9.36 19.35 -4.57
C ILE A 390 -10.57 19.28 -3.62
N GLY A 391 -10.32 19.25 -2.31
CA GLY A 391 -11.37 19.27 -1.27
C GLY A 391 -12.21 20.56 -1.28
N VAL A 392 -13.37 20.53 -0.64
CA VAL A 392 -14.41 21.58 -0.73
C VAL A 392 -13.86 23.00 -0.53
N GLU A 393 -13.27 23.30 0.62
CA GLU A 393 -12.87 24.67 0.98
C GLU A 393 -11.80 25.23 0.03
N ALA A 394 -10.79 24.42 -0.27
CA ALA A 394 -9.71 24.79 -1.19
C ALA A 394 -10.23 24.96 -2.63
N ALA A 395 -11.12 24.09 -3.09
CA ALA A 395 -11.72 24.18 -4.42
C ALA A 395 -12.61 25.42 -4.55
N VAL A 396 -13.34 25.75 -3.50
CA VAL A 396 -14.11 26.99 -3.43
C VAL A 396 -13.16 28.18 -3.50
N ALA A 397 -12.08 28.20 -2.72
CA ALA A 397 -11.08 29.27 -2.68
C ALA A 397 -10.35 29.47 -4.02
N GLY A 398 -9.93 28.40 -4.67
CA GLY A 398 -9.20 28.42 -5.94
C GLY A 398 -10.09 28.55 -7.19
N GLY A 399 -11.41 28.56 -7.03
CA GLY A 399 -12.37 28.67 -8.13
C GLY A 399 -12.61 27.37 -8.91
N GLN A 400 -12.13 26.23 -8.39
CA GLN A 400 -12.41 24.91 -8.94
C GLN A 400 -13.80 24.37 -8.53
N LEU A 401 -14.45 24.91 -7.49
CA LEU A 401 -15.86 24.64 -7.21
C LEU A 401 -16.68 25.90 -7.42
N THR A 402 -17.58 25.86 -8.41
CA THR A 402 -18.44 26.99 -8.80
C THR A 402 -19.85 26.51 -9.12
N ALA A 403 -20.82 27.43 -9.11
CA ALA A 403 -22.19 27.13 -9.52
C ALA A 403 -22.28 26.58 -10.96
N ASP A 404 -21.43 27.06 -11.89
CA ASP A 404 -21.36 26.52 -13.25
C ASP A 404 -20.91 25.07 -13.29
N LYS A 405 -19.91 24.71 -12.47
CA LYS A 405 -19.42 23.33 -12.43
C LYS A 405 -20.45 22.38 -11.82
N ILE A 406 -21.16 22.80 -10.77
CA ILE A 406 -22.26 22.02 -10.18
C ILE A 406 -23.37 21.80 -11.22
N LYS A 407 -23.79 22.87 -11.92
CA LYS A 407 -24.78 22.79 -13.00
C LYS A 407 -24.34 21.84 -14.11
N LYS A 408 -23.12 22.00 -14.63
CA LYS A 408 -22.57 21.13 -15.68
C LYS A 408 -22.50 19.67 -15.23
N THR A 409 -22.19 19.41 -13.96
CA THR A 409 -22.15 18.05 -13.41
C THR A 409 -23.54 17.41 -13.48
N LEU A 410 -24.59 18.11 -13.06
CA LEU A 410 -25.98 17.65 -13.15
C LEU A 410 -26.42 17.43 -14.62
N GLU A 411 -26.10 18.37 -15.50
CA GLU A 411 -26.42 18.30 -16.94
C GLU A 411 -25.72 17.10 -17.61
N ASN A 412 -24.42 16.91 -17.36
CA ASN A 412 -23.64 15.79 -17.90
C ASN A 412 -24.15 14.45 -17.39
N ALA A 413 -24.54 14.38 -16.11
CA ALA A 413 -25.16 13.20 -15.51
C ALA A 413 -26.62 12.98 -15.97
N LYS A 414 -27.19 13.90 -16.77
CA LYS A 414 -28.61 13.89 -17.18
C LYS A 414 -29.56 13.80 -15.98
N PHE A 415 -29.18 14.45 -14.88
CA PHE A 415 -29.94 14.46 -13.64
C PHE A 415 -30.71 15.78 -13.52
N ASP A 416 -31.97 15.78 -13.96
CA ASP A 416 -32.88 16.91 -13.74
C ASP A 416 -33.49 16.82 -12.34
N LEU A 417 -33.14 17.79 -11.48
CA LEU A 417 -33.61 17.87 -10.09
C LEU A 417 -35.15 17.95 -9.98
N LYS A 418 -35.83 18.61 -10.92
CA LYS A 418 -37.29 18.78 -10.89
C LYS A 418 -38.02 17.50 -11.29
N GLU A 419 -37.42 16.71 -12.18
CA GLU A 419 -38.01 15.45 -12.62
C GLU A 419 -37.67 14.30 -11.68
N LYS A 420 -36.47 14.31 -11.09
CA LYS A 420 -35.94 13.22 -10.26
C LYS A 420 -36.29 13.35 -8.78
N THR A 421 -36.62 14.55 -8.30
CA THR A 421 -36.89 14.78 -6.87
C THR A 421 -38.17 15.59 -6.66
N ASN A 422 -38.87 15.33 -5.55
CA ASN A 422 -40.09 16.02 -5.18
C ASN A 422 -39.83 17.45 -4.67
N TYR A 423 -38.65 17.69 -4.08
CA TYR A 423 -38.34 18.94 -3.39
C TYR A 423 -37.52 19.94 -4.22
N ASN A 424 -36.97 19.53 -5.37
CA ASN A 424 -36.11 20.37 -6.22
C ASN A 424 -35.07 21.17 -5.38
N THR A 425 -34.39 20.46 -4.47
CA THR A 425 -33.52 21.06 -3.44
C THR A 425 -32.17 20.35 -3.42
N VAL A 426 -31.09 21.13 -3.41
CA VAL A 426 -29.72 20.63 -3.22
C VAL A 426 -29.14 21.11 -1.88
N ILE A 427 -28.29 20.28 -1.27
CA ILE A 427 -27.59 20.57 -0.03
C ILE A 427 -26.12 20.84 -0.37
N LEU A 428 -25.67 22.07 -0.12
CA LEU A 428 -24.27 22.44 -0.24
C LEU A 428 -23.52 22.17 1.08
N PRO A 429 -22.24 21.75 1.03
CA PRO A 429 -21.40 21.70 2.21
C PRO A 429 -21.28 23.07 2.88
N GLY A 430 -21.21 23.11 4.20
CA GLY A 430 -21.11 24.36 4.97
C GLY A 430 -19.91 25.23 4.55
N LEU A 431 -18.80 24.60 4.17
CA LEU A 431 -17.58 25.28 3.69
C LEU A 431 -17.75 25.93 2.30
N SER A 432 -18.86 25.65 1.61
CA SER A 432 -19.21 26.23 0.30
C SER A 432 -20.40 27.19 0.37
N ALA A 433 -20.84 27.58 1.58
CA ALA A 433 -22.03 28.41 1.79
C ALA A 433 -22.06 29.72 0.98
N ARG A 434 -20.89 30.31 0.70
CA ARG A 434 -20.78 31.52 -0.12
C ARG A 434 -21.27 31.36 -1.57
N LEU A 435 -21.37 30.12 -2.06
CA LEU A 435 -21.88 29.82 -3.40
C LEU A 435 -23.42 29.75 -3.46
N GLN A 436 -24.12 29.88 -2.32
CA GLN A 436 -25.57 29.65 -2.24
C GLN A 436 -26.36 30.39 -3.32
N GLY A 437 -26.25 31.72 -3.37
CA GLY A 437 -27.02 32.56 -4.30
C GLY A 437 -26.73 32.21 -5.77
N ASP A 438 -25.45 32.08 -6.12
CA ASP A 438 -25.04 31.72 -7.48
C ASP A 438 -25.56 30.34 -7.91
N VAL A 439 -25.59 29.37 -6.98
CA VAL A 439 -26.13 28.03 -7.23
C VAL A 439 -27.65 28.07 -7.38
N GLU A 440 -28.37 28.78 -6.51
CA GLU A 440 -29.82 28.98 -6.62
C GLU A 440 -30.19 29.56 -7.99
N ASP A 441 -29.49 30.60 -8.43
CA ASP A 441 -29.73 31.27 -9.71
C ASP A 441 -29.41 30.39 -10.93
N LYS A 442 -28.26 29.69 -10.91
CA LYS A 442 -27.80 28.93 -12.09
C LYS A 442 -28.46 27.56 -12.23
N VAL A 443 -28.65 26.86 -11.11
CA VAL A 443 -29.26 25.53 -11.06
C VAL A 443 -30.79 25.63 -11.05
N GLY A 444 -31.36 26.77 -10.62
CA GLY A 444 -32.81 26.97 -10.60
C GLY A 444 -33.51 26.07 -9.59
N SER A 445 -32.82 25.76 -8.48
CA SER A 445 -33.23 24.85 -7.42
C SER A 445 -33.03 25.52 -6.06
N ARG A 446 -33.81 25.11 -5.06
CA ARG A 446 -33.60 25.59 -3.68
C ARG A 446 -32.27 25.07 -3.17
N VAL A 447 -31.50 25.90 -2.47
CA VAL A 447 -30.26 25.48 -1.83
C VAL A 447 -30.41 25.50 -0.32
N LEU A 448 -30.01 24.41 0.34
CA LEU A 448 -29.79 24.38 1.78
C LEU A 448 -28.28 24.29 2.06
N ILE A 449 -27.87 24.92 3.16
CA ILE A 449 -26.48 24.84 3.63
C ILE A 449 -26.39 23.78 4.73
N GLY A 450 -25.74 22.68 4.39
CA GLY A 450 -25.41 21.61 5.32
C GLY A 450 -24.29 22.01 6.30
N PRO A 451 -23.91 21.09 7.20
CA PRO A 451 -22.79 21.31 8.11
C PRO A 451 -21.44 21.40 7.35
N ALA A 452 -20.42 21.94 8.02
CA ALA A 452 -19.05 21.94 7.51
C ALA A 452 -18.40 20.54 7.54
N ASP A 453 -18.89 19.66 8.40
CA ASP A 453 -18.41 18.29 8.62
C ASP A 453 -19.55 17.30 8.30
N SER A 454 -19.28 16.31 7.44
CA SER A 454 -20.27 15.35 6.98
C SER A 454 -20.79 14.42 8.07
N GLY A 455 -20.02 14.16 9.13
CA GLY A 455 -20.46 13.35 10.27
C GLY A 455 -21.64 13.97 11.02
N ARG A 456 -21.91 15.26 10.76
CA ARG A 456 -23.06 15.99 11.32
C ARG A 456 -24.28 16.00 10.40
N LEU A 457 -24.17 15.48 9.17
CA LEU A 457 -25.28 15.39 8.21
C LEU A 457 -26.48 14.63 8.77
N PRO A 458 -26.35 13.47 9.45
CA PRO A 458 -27.51 12.74 9.95
C PRO A 458 -28.40 13.58 10.87
N GLY A 459 -27.83 14.16 11.93
CA GLY A 459 -28.58 15.02 12.86
C GLY A 459 -29.00 16.37 12.26
N TRP A 460 -28.37 16.81 11.17
CA TRP A 460 -28.81 17.98 10.42
C TRP A 460 -30.03 17.64 9.55
N LEU A 461 -30.02 16.50 8.86
CA LEU A 461 -31.12 16.03 8.02
C LEU A 461 -32.39 15.79 8.83
N GLU A 462 -32.30 15.21 10.03
CA GLU A 462 -33.45 15.02 10.94
C GLU A 462 -34.24 16.32 11.21
N LYS A 463 -33.56 17.48 11.16
CA LYS A 463 -34.16 18.78 11.48
C LYS A 463 -34.56 19.58 10.24
N ASN A 464 -33.91 19.31 9.10
CA ASN A 464 -33.99 20.14 7.91
C ASN A 464 -34.52 19.39 6.68
N TRP A 465 -34.82 18.09 6.79
CA TRP A 465 -35.34 17.24 5.73
C TRP A 465 -36.59 16.45 6.17
N PRO A 466 -37.69 16.45 5.38
CA PRO A 466 -37.88 17.17 4.13
C PRO A 466 -37.86 18.70 4.33
N PRO A 467 -37.45 19.47 3.31
CA PRO A 467 -37.35 20.92 3.44
C PRO A 467 -38.73 21.53 3.64
N GLN A 468 -38.91 22.31 4.71
CA GLN A 468 -40.16 23.05 4.93
C GLN A 468 -40.31 24.17 3.91
N ASP A 469 -41.50 24.34 3.33
CA ASP A 469 -41.81 25.45 2.43
C ASP A 469 -41.53 26.81 3.10
N LYS A 470 -40.96 27.75 2.34
CA LYS A 470 -40.67 29.12 2.81
C LYS A 470 -41.93 29.98 2.79
#